data_AF-A0A9E1J3N7-F1
#
_entry.id   AF-A0A9E1J3N7-F1
#
_cell.length_a   1.000
_cell.length_b   1.000
_cell.length_c   1.000
_cell.angle_alpha   90.00
_cell.angle_beta   90.00
_cell.angle_gamma   90.00
#
_symmetry.space_group_name_H-M   'P 1'
#
loop_
_entity.id
_entity.type
_entity.pdbx_description
1 polymer ?
#
loop_
_entity_poly.entity_id
_entity_poly.type
_entity_poly.pdbx_seq_one_letter_code
_entity_poly.pdbx_strand_id
1 'polypeptide(L)' 'IQSGPDKVHLRLEIDRCHEDDTVYNKFDTLWIATRQDGHWGIQFRSSYLR' A
#
# COMPACT_ATOMS: atom_id res chain seq x y z
N ILE A 1 7.39 -3.31 -8.69
CA ILE A 1 7.89 -2.37 -7.66
C ILE A 1 8.85 -1.42 -8.35
N GLN A 2 8.72 -0.10 -8.14
CA GLN A 2 9.69 0.89 -8.62
C GLN A 2 10.32 1.56 -7.40
N SER A 3 11.65 1.63 -7.35
CA SER A 3 12.37 2.08 -6.15
C SER A 3 13.57 2.97 -6.50
N GLY A 4 13.86 3.90 -5.60
CA GLY A 4 15.10 4.68 -5.51
C GLY A 4 15.52 4.83 -4.05
N PRO A 5 16.64 5.52 -3.78
CA PRO A 5 17.23 5.61 -2.44
C PRO A 5 16.26 6.09 -1.34
N ASP A 6 15.37 7.05 -1.68
CA ASP A 6 14.47 7.71 -0.74
C ASP A 6 12.99 7.63 -1.15
N LYS A 7 12.65 6.82 -2.16
CA LYS A 7 11.27 6.67 -2.63
C LYS A 7 10.98 5.28 -3.18
N VAL A 8 9.85 4.69 -2.81
CA VAL A 8 9.38 3.40 -3.32
C VAL A 8 7.90 3.48 -3.68
N HIS A 9 7.56 2.95 -4.85
CA HIS A 9 6.19 2.74 -5.32
C HIS A 9 5.83 1.26 -5.18
N LEU A 10 4.78 1.02 -4.43
CA LEU A 10 4.28 -0.30 -4.07
C LEU A 10 2.92 -0.51 -4.74
N ARG A 11 2.81 -1.54 -5.56
CA ARG A 11 1.51 -2.09 -5.95
C ARG A 11 1.22 -3.27 -5.02
N LEU A 12 0.11 -3.19 -4.31
CA LEU A 12 -0.31 -4.21 -3.35
C LEU A 12 -1.70 -4.71 -3.75
N GLU A 13 -1.92 -6.01 -3.61
CA GLU A 13 -3.26 -6.57 -3.49
C GLU A 13 -3.59 -6.62 -1.98
N ILE A 14 -4.74 -6.07 -1.59
CA ILE A 14 -5.21 -6.11 -0.21
C ILE A 14 -6.49 -6.92 -0.15
N ASP A 15 -6.49 -7.90 0.75
CA ASP A 15 -7.68 -8.60 1.21
C ASP A 15 -8.17 -7.96 2.51
N ARG A 16 -9.46 -7.63 2.56
CA ARG A 16 -10.15 -7.35 3.82
C ARG A 16 -10.90 -8.60 4.22
N CYS A 17 -10.58 -9.07 5.42
CA CYS A 17 -11.11 -10.30 5.97
C CYS A 17 -12.00 -10.00 7.17
N HIS A 18 -13.01 -10.84 7.37
CA HIS A 18 -13.72 -10.94 8.65
C HIS A 18 -12.80 -11.58 9.71
N GLU A 19 -13.26 -11.62 10.96
CA GLU A 19 -12.52 -12.27 12.06
C GLU A 19 -12.32 -13.78 11.83
N ASP A 20 -13.19 -14.42 11.05
CA ASP A 20 -13.11 -15.83 10.65
C ASP A 20 -12.24 -16.06 9.39
N ASP A 21 -11.41 -15.08 9.02
CA ASP A 21 -10.55 -15.05 7.84
C ASP A 21 -11.27 -15.04 6.47
N THR A 22 -12.61 -15.01 6.44
CA THR A 22 -13.32 -14.93 5.16
C THR A 22 -13.10 -13.57 4.49
N VAL A 23 -12.62 -13.59 3.24
CA VAL A 23 -12.35 -12.38 2.45
C VAL A 23 -13.67 -11.81 1.94
N TYR A 24 -14.01 -10.60 2.34
CA TYR A 24 -15.22 -9.91 1.86
C TYR A 24 -14.91 -8.80 0.86
N ASN A 25 -13.66 -8.38 0.72
CA ASN A 25 -13.21 -7.45 -0.32
C ASN A 25 -11.76 -7.70 -0.71
N LYS A 26 -11.47 -7.67 -2.01
CA LYS A 26 -10.12 -7.76 -2.58
C LYS A 26 -9.93 -6.65 -3.59
N PHE A 27 -8.85 -5.87 -3.46
CA PHE A 27 -8.56 -4.76 -4.38
C PHE A 27 -7.08 -4.44 -4.50
N ASP A 28 -6.70 -3.94 -5.69
CA ASP A 28 -5.40 -3.36 -5.97
C ASP A 28 -5.28 -1.95 -5.34
N THR A 29 -4.10 -1.63 -4.81
CA THR A 29 -3.80 -0.30 -4.30
C THR A 29 -2.35 0.12 -4.60
N LEU A 30 -2.17 1.41 -4.86
CA LEU A 30 -0.87 2.05 -5.00
C LEU A 30 -0.51 2.77 -3.70
N TRP A 31 0.66 2.44 -3.15
CA TRP A 31 1.25 3.16 -2.02
C TRP A 31 2.60 3.75 -2.45
N ILE A 32 2.91 4.95 -1.95
CA ILE A 32 4.20 5.58 -2.14
C ILE A 32 4.80 5.85 -0.77
N ALA A 33 5.94 5.19 -0.51
CA ALA A 33 6.76 5.45 0.65
C ALA A 33 7.88 6.44 0.28
N THR A 34 8.15 7.41 1.13
CA THR A 34 9.30 8.32 1.00
C THR A 34 10.09 8.35 2.28
N ARG A 35 11.41 8.53 2.17
CA ARG A 35 12.28 8.80 3.30
C ARG A 35 12.43 10.31 3.48
N GLN A 36 12.06 10.82 4.64
CA GLN A 36 12.19 12.23 5.01
C GLN A 36 12.88 12.31 6.37
N ASP A 37 13.91 13.15 6.48
CA ASP A 37 14.71 13.30 7.70
C ASP A 37 15.16 11.97 8.32
N GLY A 38 15.56 11.04 7.46
CA GLY A 38 16.01 9.70 7.86
C GLY A 38 14.89 8.67 8.10
N HIS A 39 13.61 9.09 8.15
CA HIS A 39 12.46 8.24 8.48
C HIS A 39 11.65 7.88 7.25
N TRP A 40 11.25 6.62 7.14
CA TRP A 40 10.33 6.18 6.09
C TRP A 40 8.87 6.33 6.54
N GLY A 41 8.04 6.86 5.65
CA GLY A 41 6.60 6.98 5.87
C GLY A 41 5.81 6.81 4.58
N ILE A 42 4.53 6.45 4.71
CA ILE A 42 3.60 6.43 3.58
C ILE A 42 3.13 7.85 3.32
N GLN A 43 3.63 8.44 2.24
CA GLN A 43 3.28 9.81 1.86
C GLN A 43 2.00 9.87 1.04
N PHE A 44 1.70 8.79 0.32
CA PHE A 44 0.52 8.70 -0.53
C PHE A 44 -0.01 7.27 -0.59
N ARG A 45 -1.34 7.17 -0.63
CA ARG A 45 -2.06 5.95 -0.97
C ARG A 45 -3.23 6.28 -1.88
N SER A 46 -3.41 5.47 -2.92
CA SER A 46 -4.64 5.40 -3.70
C SER A 46 -5.16 3.98 -3.69
N SER A 47 -6.39 3.81 -3.21
CA SER A 47 -7.10 2.53 -3.18
C SER A 47 -8.46 2.75 -3.83
N TYR A 48 -8.87 1.82 -4.68
CA TYR A 48 -10.17 1.88 -5.33
C TYR A 48 -10.92 0.59 -5.04
N LEU A 49 -12.04 0.70 -4.33
CA LEU A 49 -13.00 -0.38 -4.18
C LEU A 49 -14.07 -0.18 -5.27
N ARG A 50 -14.31 -1.24 -6.05
CA ARG A 50 -15.43 -1.29 -7.01
C ARG A 50 -16.73 -1.61 -6.31
#